data_AF-A0AAN7J4B7-F1
#
_entry.id   AF-A0AAN7J4B7-F1
#
_cell.length_a   1.000
_cell.length_b   1.000
_cell.length_c   1.000
_cell.angle_alpha   90.00
_cell.angle_beta   90.00
_cell.angle_gamma   90.00
#
_symmetry.space_group_name_H-M   'P 1'
#
loop_
_entity.id
_entity.type
_entity.pdbx_description
1 polymer ?
#
loop_
_entity_poly.entity_id
_entity_poly.type
_entity_poly.pdbx_seq_one_letter_code
_entity_poly.pdbx_strand_id
1 'polypeptide(L)'
;RGQRVINFTVDEDIKLVSAWLNVSLDAVTLTDQKHTTFWERIWFTFHNDKKFNHIRDSLNSRWSTIQRETNKFYGCLAQIENRNESATQPAAQPATQSCHTFTSSINLDEDNDEMNSDETLERPIGKKAEKEKLKKRKNCDDVKNEVEKRKMEDELMMKDTRTMDPEQKEYIRLRRLEIFERLRSKYPS
;
A
#
# COMPACT_ATOMS: atom_id res chain seq x y z
N ARG A 1 -27.83 14.57 -23.01
CA ARG A 1 -26.89 13.64 -23.68
C ARG A 1 -26.11 12.91 -22.58
N GLY A 2 -26.30 11.61 -22.41
CA GLY A 2 -25.60 10.83 -21.37
C GLY A 2 -24.13 10.67 -21.74
N GLN A 3 -23.23 11.22 -20.91
CA GLN A 3 -21.80 10.97 -21.03
C GLN A 3 -21.55 9.52 -20.60
N ARG A 4 -21.06 8.69 -21.51
CA ARG A 4 -20.58 7.34 -21.16
C ARG A 4 -19.43 7.52 -20.17
N VAL A 5 -19.59 7.00 -18.95
CA VAL A 5 -18.49 6.81 -18.02
C VAL A 5 -17.46 5.95 -18.75
N ILE A 6 -16.28 6.51 -19.01
CA ILE A 6 -15.18 5.76 -19.63
C ILE A 6 -14.75 4.74 -18.58
N ASN A 7 -15.04 3.47 -18.83
CA ASN A 7 -14.70 2.40 -17.90
C ASN A 7 -13.20 2.14 -17.96
N PHE A 8 -12.58 1.97 -16.80
CA PHE A 8 -11.20 1.55 -16.68
C PHE A 8 -11.08 0.05 -16.97
N THR A 9 -10.10 -0.30 -17.78
CA THR A 9 -9.67 -1.67 -18.07
C THR A 9 -8.67 -2.16 -17.03
N VAL A 10 -8.42 -3.47 -17.00
CA VAL A 10 -7.43 -4.08 -16.09
C VAL A 10 -6.03 -3.53 -16.36
N ASP A 11 -5.65 -3.33 -17.63
CA ASP A 11 -4.35 -2.78 -18.00
C ASP A 11 -4.19 -1.32 -17.51
N GLU A 12 -5.27 -0.52 -17.59
CA GLU A 12 -5.27 0.83 -17.06
C GLU A 12 -5.14 0.85 -15.53
N ASP A 13 -5.78 -0.08 -14.82
CA ASP A 13 -5.63 -0.21 -13.37
C ASP A 13 -4.20 -0.61 -12.97
N ILE A 14 -3.61 -1.61 -13.63
CA ILE A 14 -2.22 -2.04 -13.40
C ILE A 14 -1.27 -0.86 -13.57
N LYS A 15 -1.50 -0.08 -14.62
CA LYS A 15 -0.67 1.08 -14.93
C LYS A 15 -0.87 2.22 -13.92
N LEU A 16 -2.11 2.47 -13.50
CA LEU A 16 -2.42 3.45 -12.46
C LEU A 16 -1.75 3.09 -11.14
N VAL A 17 -1.80 1.82 -10.74
CA VAL A 17 -1.11 1.32 -9.53
C VAL A 17 0.39 1.51 -9.68
N SER A 18 0.96 1.18 -10.83
CA SER A 18 2.40 1.35 -11.09
C SER A 18 2.83 2.81 -11.03
N ALA A 19 2.05 3.73 -11.63
CA ALA A 19 2.30 5.17 -11.58
C ALA A 19 2.20 5.71 -10.15
N TRP A 20 1.17 5.29 -9.39
CA TRP A 20 1.02 5.68 -7.98
C TRP A 20 2.20 5.19 -7.14
N LEU A 21 2.62 3.93 -7.30
CA LEU A 21 3.77 3.36 -6.58
C LEU A 21 5.05 4.12 -6.88
N ASN A 22 5.35 4.38 -8.15
CA ASN A 22 6.53 5.14 -8.57
C ASN A 22 6.58 6.52 -7.91
N VAL A 23 5.45 7.22 -7.83
CA VAL A 23 5.38 8.54 -7.19
C VAL A 23 5.45 8.42 -5.67
N SER A 24 4.68 7.51 -5.05
CA SER A 24 4.63 7.34 -3.59
C SER A 24 5.96 6.92 -2.95
N LEU A 25 6.82 6.24 -3.72
CA LEU A 25 8.12 5.74 -3.26
C LEU A 25 9.28 6.72 -3.56
N ASP A 26 9.03 7.78 -4.32
CA ASP A 26 10.00 8.82 -4.62
C ASP A 26 10.31 9.64 -3.34
N ALA A 27 11.59 9.75 -2.98
CA ALA A 27 12.05 10.48 -1.80
C ALA A 27 11.60 11.94 -1.79
N VAL A 28 11.39 12.55 -2.96
CA VAL A 28 10.91 13.93 -3.08
C VAL A 28 9.43 14.06 -2.66
N THR A 29 8.66 12.99 -2.71
CA THR A 29 7.23 12.98 -2.33
C THR A 29 6.97 12.83 -0.84
N LEU A 30 7.99 12.46 -0.06
CA LEU A 30 7.89 12.41 1.40
C LEU A 30 7.85 13.82 2.05
N THR A 31 8.32 14.85 1.34
CA THR A 31 8.34 16.22 1.85
C THR A 31 7.02 16.93 1.53
N ASP A 32 6.09 16.92 2.49
CA ASP A 32 4.83 17.67 2.59
C ASP A 32 4.29 18.28 1.27
N GLN A 33 4.02 17.42 0.28
CA GLN A 33 3.52 17.87 -1.01
C GLN A 33 2.02 18.16 -0.93
N LYS A 34 1.61 19.25 -1.57
CA LYS A 34 0.19 19.52 -1.81
C LYS A 34 -0.42 18.37 -2.61
N HIS A 35 -1.61 17.94 -2.20
CA HIS A 35 -2.36 16.85 -2.84
C HIS A 35 -2.46 17.00 -4.37
N THR A 36 -2.60 18.25 -4.86
CA THR A 36 -2.64 18.56 -6.30
C THR A 36 -1.34 18.18 -7.02
N THR A 37 -0.18 18.56 -6.49
CA THR A 37 1.15 18.26 -7.06
C THR A 37 1.45 16.77 -7.07
N PHE A 38 1.03 16.05 -6.04
CA PHE A 38 1.15 14.58 -5.99
C PHE A 38 0.39 13.92 -7.15
N TRP A 39 -0.87 14.31 -7.36
CA TRP A 39 -1.70 13.78 -8.44
C TRP A 39 -1.26 14.23 -9.83
N GLU A 40 -0.67 15.42 -9.97
CA GLU A 40 -0.04 15.86 -11.22
C GLU A 40 1.11 14.94 -11.63
N ARG A 41 1.98 14.55 -10.69
CA ARG A 41 3.07 13.60 -10.95
C ARG A 41 2.55 12.24 -11.35
N ILE A 42 1.50 11.74 -10.68
CA ILE A 42 0.86 10.47 -11.04
C ILE A 42 0.28 10.56 -12.45
N TRP A 43 -0.44 11.63 -12.75
CA TRP A 43 -1.05 11.84 -14.06
C TRP A 43 0.01 11.88 -15.17
N PHE A 44 1.12 12.59 -14.96
CA PHE A 44 2.24 12.64 -15.91
C PHE A 44 2.86 11.26 -16.12
N THR A 45 3.12 10.53 -15.03
CA THR A 45 3.69 9.17 -15.07
C THR A 45 2.76 8.19 -15.80
N PHE A 46 1.45 8.30 -15.56
CA PHE A 46 0.43 7.49 -16.22
C PHE A 46 0.36 7.74 -17.74
N HIS A 47 0.59 8.97 -18.20
CA HIS A 47 0.51 9.33 -19.62
C HIS A 47 1.85 9.22 -20.37
N ASN A 48 2.91 8.72 -19.75
CA ASN A 48 4.26 8.70 -20.34
C ASN A 48 4.34 7.96 -21.70
N ASP A 49 3.57 6.88 -21.88
CA ASP A 49 3.51 6.12 -23.14
C ASP A 49 2.39 6.57 -24.10
N LYS A 50 1.60 7.59 -23.70
CA LYS A 50 0.44 8.16 -24.42
C LYS A 50 -0.61 7.14 -24.91
N LYS A 51 -0.70 5.95 -24.29
CA LYS A 51 -1.63 4.88 -24.72
C LYS A 51 -3.08 5.13 -24.33
N PHE A 52 -3.30 5.79 -23.20
CA PHE A 52 -4.62 6.03 -22.62
C PHE A 52 -4.83 7.52 -22.38
N ASN A 53 -6.08 7.97 -22.35
CA ASN A 53 -6.41 9.37 -22.13
C ASN A 53 -7.42 9.51 -20.98
N HIS A 54 -6.93 9.91 -19.82
CA HIS A 54 -7.71 10.12 -18.61
C HIS A 54 -7.39 11.48 -18.00
N ILE A 55 -8.39 12.13 -17.42
CA ILE A 55 -8.15 13.35 -16.64
C ILE A 55 -7.68 12.98 -15.24
N ARG A 56 -6.91 13.86 -14.60
CA ARG A 56 -6.37 13.63 -13.25
C ARG A 56 -7.44 13.21 -12.24
N ASP A 57 -8.62 13.83 -12.30
CA ASP A 57 -9.69 13.56 -11.33
C ASP A 57 -10.31 12.16 -11.52
N SER A 58 -10.40 11.66 -12.77
CA SER A 58 -10.86 10.29 -13.01
C SER A 58 -9.87 9.25 -12.51
N LEU A 59 -8.56 9.51 -12.63
CA LEU A 59 -7.52 8.68 -12.04
C LEU A 59 -7.61 8.64 -10.51
N ASN A 60 -7.83 9.79 -9.87
CA ASN A 60 -7.99 9.88 -8.42
C ASN A 60 -9.24 9.10 -7.92
N SER A 61 -10.37 9.28 -8.59
CA SER A 61 -11.59 8.52 -8.27
C SER A 61 -11.41 7.01 -8.49
N ARG A 62 -10.71 6.61 -9.55
CA ARG A 62 -10.44 5.19 -9.81
C ARG A 62 -9.51 4.59 -8.75
N TRP A 63 -8.44 5.29 -8.40
CA TRP A 63 -7.52 4.87 -7.34
C TRP A 63 -8.23 4.70 -6.01
N SER A 64 -9.11 5.64 -5.63
CA SER A 64 -9.91 5.55 -4.41
C SER A 64 -10.75 4.28 -4.36
N THR A 65 -11.26 3.84 -5.51
CA THR A 65 -11.99 2.56 -5.65
C THR A 65 -11.05 1.37 -5.48
N ILE A 66 -9.92 1.34 -6.20
CA ILE A 66 -8.93 0.26 -6.07
C ILE A 66 -8.46 0.11 -4.63
N GLN A 67 -8.13 1.22 -3.97
CA GLN A 67 -7.67 1.25 -2.59
C GLN A 67 -8.72 0.73 -1.62
N ARG A 68 -10.00 1.10 -1.82
CA ARG A 68 -11.11 0.61 -0.98
C ARG A 68 -11.27 -0.90 -1.11
N GLU A 69 -11.33 -1.43 -2.32
CA GLU A 69 -11.48 -2.88 -2.54
C GLU A 69 -10.26 -3.65 -2.03
N THR A 70 -9.06 -3.11 -2.20
CA THR A 70 -7.83 -3.67 -1.64
C THR A 70 -7.89 -3.73 -0.12
N ASN A 71 -8.28 -2.64 0.56
CA ASN A 71 -8.42 -2.61 2.01
C ASN A 71 -9.47 -3.60 2.52
N LYS A 72 -10.58 -3.77 1.79
CA LYS A 72 -11.61 -4.76 2.10
C LYS A 72 -11.04 -6.17 2.04
N PHE A 73 -10.29 -6.50 0.99
CA PHE A 73 -9.60 -7.78 0.85
C PHE A 73 -8.64 -8.04 2.02
N TYR A 74 -7.78 -7.08 2.35
CA TYR A 74 -6.88 -7.20 3.51
C TYR A 74 -7.63 -7.40 4.82
N GLY A 75 -8.77 -6.71 5.02
CA GLY A 75 -9.62 -6.89 6.19
C GLY A 75 -10.22 -8.29 6.30
N CYS A 76 -10.61 -8.89 5.18
CA CYS A 76 -11.07 -10.28 5.14
C CYS A 76 -9.92 -11.27 5.40
N LEU A 77 -8.77 -11.07 4.78
CA LEU A 77 -7.58 -11.91 4.95
C LEU A 77 -7.16 -11.96 6.43
N ALA A 78 -7.04 -10.79 7.07
CA ALA A 78 -6.69 -10.70 8.49
C ALA A 78 -7.70 -11.41 9.40
N GLN A 79 -9.00 -11.41 9.07
CA GLN A 79 -10.01 -12.15 9.83
C GLN A 79 -9.82 -13.66 9.73
N ILE A 80 -9.44 -14.17 8.56
CA ILE A 80 -9.17 -15.59 8.35
C ILE A 80 -7.91 -16.01 9.13
N GLU A 81 -6.83 -15.24 9.02
CA GLU A 81 -5.58 -15.49 9.74
C GLU A 81 -5.79 -15.53 11.25
N ASN A 82 -6.50 -14.53 11.82
CA ASN A 82 -6.80 -14.49 13.25
C ASN A 82 -7.68 -15.68 13.72
N ARG A 83 -8.57 -16.19 12.88
CA ARG A 83 -9.39 -17.39 13.21
C ARG A 83 -8.53 -18.66 13.22
N ASN A 84 -7.60 -18.79 12.29
CA ASN A 84 -6.70 -19.95 12.23
C ASN A 84 -5.75 -19.99 13.44
N GLU A 85 -5.29 -18.84 13.93
CA GLU A 85 -4.52 -18.76 15.17
C GLU A 85 -5.35 -19.16 16.41
N SER A 86 -6.64 -18.81 16.44
CA SER A 86 -7.53 -19.19 17.55
C SER A 86 -7.88 -20.69 17.61
N ALA A 87 -7.63 -21.45 16.53
CA ALA A 87 -7.89 -22.89 16.46
C ALA A 87 -6.74 -23.76 17.00
N THR A 88 -5.61 -23.16 17.41
CA THR A 88 -4.42 -23.89 17.92
C THR A 88 -4.26 -23.78 19.45
N GLN A 89 -5.31 -23.42 20.19
CA GLN A 89 -5.30 -23.58 21.65
C GLN A 89 -6.03 -24.87 22.05
N PRO A 90 -5.37 -25.80 22.77
CA PRO A 90 -6.03 -27.02 23.22
C PRO A 90 -7.10 -26.68 24.25
N ALA A 91 -8.26 -27.31 24.04
CA ALA A 91 -9.51 -27.07 24.74
C ALA A 91 -9.42 -27.23 26.27
N ALA A 92 -10.02 -26.27 26.98
CA ALA A 92 -10.57 -26.47 28.32
C ALA A 92 -11.92 -25.73 28.43
N GLN A 93 -12.98 -26.43 27.99
CA GLN A 93 -14.39 -26.50 28.44
C GLN A 93 -15.24 -25.23 28.79
N PRO A 94 -16.58 -25.32 28.67
CA PRO A 94 -17.46 -24.18 28.41
C PRO A 94 -18.17 -23.63 29.67
N ALA A 95 -18.46 -22.33 29.66
CA ALA A 95 -19.48 -21.74 30.54
C ALA A 95 -20.41 -20.83 29.73
N THR A 96 -21.68 -21.16 29.79
CA THR A 96 -22.84 -20.46 29.23
C THR A 96 -23.13 -19.13 29.93
N GLN A 97 -23.96 -18.32 29.24
CA GLN A 97 -24.83 -17.20 29.67
C GLN A 97 -24.25 -15.80 29.38
N SER A 98 -24.87 -15.09 28.42
CA SER A 98 -26.06 -14.20 28.58
C SER A 98 -25.53 -12.76 28.66
N CYS A 99 -26.01 -11.71 28.01
CA CYS A 99 -27.24 -11.29 27.36
C CYS A 99 -26.78 -10.16 26.36
N HIS A 100 -27.51 -9.52 25.45
CA HIS A 100 -28.86 -8.97 25.45
C HIS A 100 -29.25 -8.75 23.96
N THR A 101 -30.49 -9.04 23.63
CA THR A 101 -31.15 -8.71 22.35
C THR A 101 -31.49 -7.22 22.24
N PHE A 102 -31.96 -6.83 21.03
CA PHE A 102 -32.80 -5.67 20.68
C PHE A 102 -31.98 -4.47 20.12
N THR A 103 -32.20 -3.91 18.92
CA THR A 103 -33.36 -3.83 18.01
C THR A 103 -32.95 -3.60 16.55
N SER A 104 -33.81 -4.06 15.65
CA SER A 104 -33.98 -3.51 14.30
C SER A 104 -34.91 -2.30 14.38
N SER A 105 -34.59 -1.17 13.74
CA SER A 105 -35.52 -0.30 13.00
C SER A 105 -34.79 0.87 12.30
N ILE A 106 -34.72 0.76 10.99
CA ILE A 106 -34.96 1.79 9.95
C ILE A 106 -35.46 3.15 10.47
N ASN A 107 -34.75 4.23 10.13
CA ASN A 107 -35.26 5.61 10.17
C ASN A 107 -35.63 6.04 8.74
N LEU A 108 -36.89 6.42 8.54
CA LEU A 108 -37.39 7.27 7.47
C LEU A 108 -38.08 8.45 8.15
N ASP A 109 -37.80 9.65 7.64
CA ASP A 109 -38.56 10.93 7.63
C ASP A 109 -37.48 12.03 7.35
N GLU A 110 -37.42 12.64 6.15
CA GLU A 110 -38.07 13.92 5.75
C GLU A 110 -37.65 15.07 6.70
N ASP A 111 -37.08 16.23 6.31
CA ASP A 111 -37.22 17.08 5.13
C ASP A 111 -36.01 18.04 4.96
N ASN A 112 -35.84 18.51 3.71
CA ASN A 112 -35.39 19.82 3.21
C ASN A 112 -34.59 20.78 4.12
N ASP A 113 -33.45 21.29 3.63
CA ASP A 113 -33.28 22.72 3.33
C ASP A 113 -31.91 23.06 2.70
N GLU A 114 -31.92 24.22 2.06
CA GLU A 114 -31.11 24.72 0.97
C GLU A 114 -29.86 25.53 1.41
N MET A 115 -28.88 25.66 0.49
CA MET A 115 -27.84 26.71 0.35
C MET A 115 -26.75 27.00 1.42
N ASN A 116 -25.51 26.77 0.98
CA ASN A 116 -24.43 27.75 0.75
C ASN A 116 -23.48 28.24 1.88
N SER A 117 -22.27 28.57 1.41
CA SER A 117 -21.14 29.35 1.93
C SER A 117 -20.22 28.76 3.01
N ASP A 118 -18.99 28.48 2.57
CA ASP A 118 -17.73 29.06 3.11
C ASP A 118 -17.62 29.19 4.63
N GLU A 119 -16.87 28.30 5.27
CA GLU A 119 -15.61 28.68 5.92
C GLU A 119 -14.90 27.46 6.53
N THR A 120 -13.58 27.58 6.50
CA THR A 120 -12.57 26.73 7.10
C THR A 120 -12.77 26.57 8.61
N LEU A 121 -12.58 25.36 9.17
CA LEU A 121 -11.64 25.05 10.27
C LEU A 121 -11.91 23.68 10.94
N GLU A 122 -10.82 22.92 11.01
CA GLU A 122 -10.40 21.91 12.00
C GLU A 122 -11.28 20.75 12.50
N ARG A 123 -10.68 19.55 12.36
CA ARG A 123 -10.93 18.32 13.13
C ARG A 123 -10.83 18.52 14.65
N PRO A 124 -11.47 17.62 15.43
CA PRO A 124 -10.75 16.99 16.52
C PRO A 124 -10.70 15.45 16.47
N ILE A 125 -9.73 14.97 17.23
CA ILE A 125 -9.01 13.70 17.17
C ILE A 125 -9.68 12.61 18.04
N GLY A 126 -9.99 11.46 17.43
CA GLY A 126 -10.29 10.21 18.14
C GLY A 126 -9.03 9.35 18.34
N LYS A 127 -8.62 9.13 19.59
CA LYS A 127 -7.41 8.43 20.05
C LYS A 127 -7.40 6.90 19.81
N LYS A 128 -7.58 6.44 18.56
CA LYS A 128 -7.37 5.03 18.16
C LYS A 128 -6.40 4.83 17.00
N ALA A 129 -5.78 5.90 16.51
CA ALA A 129 -4.98 5.90 15.30
C ALA A 129 -3.46 5.75 15.52
N GLU A 130 -2.96 5.74 16.76
CA GLU A 130 -1.50 5.76 17.01
C GLU A 130 -0.86 4.35 16.93
N LYS A 131 -1.55 3.32 17.43
CA LYS A 131 -1.05 1.93 17.40
C LYS A 131 -1.07 1.31 15.99
N GLU A 132 -1.99 1.72 15.12
CA GLU A 132 -2.05 1.27 13.72
C GLU A 132 -1.04 2.01 12.83
N LYS A 133 -0.84 3.32 13.04
CA LYS A 133 0.20 4.10 12.34
C LYS A 133 1.59 3.53 12.58
N LEU A 134 1.87 2.99 13.77
CA LEU A 134 3.15 2.36 14.08
C LEU A 134 3.32 0.97 13.43
N LYS A 135 2.23 0.23 13.16
CA LYS A 135 2.29 -1.09 12.51
C LYS A 135 2.35 -0.98 10.98
N LYS A 136 1.66 0.00 10.38
CA LYS A 136 1.72 0.31 8.93
C LYS A 136 3.04 0.96 8.49
N ARG A 137 3.66 1.78 9.34
CA ARG A 137 5.01 2.33 9.09
C ARG A 137 6.05 1.22 9.00
N LYS A 138 6.09 0.32 9.99
CA LYS A 138 7.02 -0.82 10.02
C LYS A 138 6.98 -1.65 8.74
N ASN A 139 5.79 -2.06 8.28
CA ASN A 139 5.68 -2.90 7.08
C ASN A 139 6.12 -2.20 5.78
N CYS A 140 5.78 -0.91 5.59
CA CYS A 140 6.21 -0.15 4.41
C CYS A 140 7.72 0.13 4.41
N ASP A 141 8.27 0.44 5.57
CA ASP A 141 9.71 0.66 5.75
C ASP A 141 10.49 -0.65 5.57
N ASP A 142 9.96 -1.77 6.06
CA ASP A 142 10.56 -3.12 5.90
C ASP A 142 10.64 -3.54 4.43
N VAL A 143 9.60 -3.31 3.64
CA VAL A 143 9.59 -3.60 2.20
C VAL A 143 10.57 -2.69 1.43
N LYS A 144 10.64 -1.41 1.79
CA LYS A 144 11.59 -0.46 1.17
C LYS A 144 13.03 -0.85 1.48
N ASN A 145 13.31 -1.21 2.74
CA ASN A 145 14.62 -1.70 3.17
C ASN A 145 15.00 -3.01 2.46
N GLU A 146 14.05 -3.91 2.19
CA GLU A 146 14.32 -5.15 1.43
C GLU A 146 14.63 -4.86 -0.05
N VAL A 147 13.91 -3.93 -0.69
CA VAL A 147 14.17 -3.55 -2.08
C VAL A 147 15.51 -2.84 -2.22
N GLU A 148 15.84 -1.89 -1.33
CA GLU A 148 17.13 -1.22 -1.31
C GLU A 148 18.27 -2.20 -1.02
N LYS A 149 18.06 -3.15 -0.11
CA LYS A 149 19.01 -4.25 0.15
C LYS A 149 19.25 -5.10 -1.09
N ARG A 150 18.21 -5.49 -1.83
CA ARG A 150 18.36 -6.27 -3.08
C ARG A 150 19.14 -5.50 -4.14
N LYS A 151 18.85 -4.21 -4.33
CA LYS A 151 19.61 -3.35 -5.26
C LYS A 151 21.09 -3.28 -4.90
N MET A 152 21.42 -3.12 -3.62
CA MET A 152 22.80 -3.09 -3.14
C MET A 152 23.50 -4.45 -3.34
N GLU A 153 22.78 -5.56 -3.13
CA GLU A 153 23.30 -6.92 -3.35
C GLU A 153 23.57 -7.18 -4.84
N ASP A 154 22.67 -6.77 -5.74
CA ASP A 154 22.83 -6.87 -7.19
C ASP A 154 24.02 -6.02 -7.68
N GLU A 155 24.16 -4.80 -7.16
CA GLU A 155 25.30 -3.92 -7.45
C GLU A 155 26.62 -4.58 -7.01
N LEU A 156 26.65 -5.18 -5.82
CA LEU A 156 27.82 -5.88 -5.31
C LEU A 156 28.14 -7.14 -6.13
N MET A 157 27.12 -7.86 -6.60
CA MET A 157 27.26 -9.04 -7.45
C MET A 157 27.83 -8.69 -8.83
N MET A 158 27.52 -7.50 -9.35
CA MET A 158 27.95 -7.01 -10.67
C MET A 158 29.23 -6.14 -10.65
N LYS A 159 29.78 -5.85 -9.47
CA LYS A 159 30.98 -4.99 -9.32
C LYS A 159 32.22 -5.52 -10.07
N ASP A 160 32.85 -4.72 -10.91
CA ASP A 160 34.12 -5.11 -11.53
C ASP A 160 35.24 -5.11 -10.49
N THR A 161 35.88 -6.27 -10.27
CA THR A 161 36.96 -6.46 -9.30
C THR A 161 38.33 -6.51 -9.95
N ARG A 162 38.43 -6.35 -11.28
CA ARG A 162 39.71 -6.48 -12.01
C ARG A 162 40.73 -5.44 -11.57
N THR A 163 40.27 -4.21 -11.29
CA THR A 163 41.09 -3.05 -10.93
C THR A 163 41.30 -2.85 -9.42
N MET A 164 40.69 -3.69 -8.58
CA MET A 164 40.73 -3.54 -7.12
C MET A 164 42.00 -4.17 -6.52
N ASP A 165 42.32 -3.81 -5.27
CA ASP A 165 43.40 -4.46 -4.52
C ASP A 165 43.03 -5.91 -4.12
N PRO A 166 43.97 -6.88 -4.03
CA PRO A 166 43.66 -8.28 -3.73
C PRO A 166 42.81 -8.47 -2.47
N GLU A 167 43.00 -7.68 -1.41
CA GLU A 167 42.21 -7.77 -0.19
C GLU A 167 40.75 -7.35 -0.43
N GLN A 168 40.53 -6.31 -1.23
CA GLN A 168 39.20 -5.87 -1.63
C GLN A 168 38.53 -6.87 -2.58
N LYS A 169 39.30 -7.49 -3.49
CA LYS A 169 38.77 -8.56 -4.36
C LYS A 169 38.24 -9.71 -3.53
N GLU A 170 38.99 -10.13 -2.50
CA GLU A 170 38.60 -11.22 -1.63
C GLU A 170 37.39 -10.88 -0.78
N TYR A 171 37.32 -9.65 -0.25
CA TYR A 171 36.14 -9.16 0.45
C TYR A 171 34.88 -9.22 -0.43
N ILE A 172 34.96 -8.72 -1.67
CA ILE A 172 33.83 -8.76 -2.60
C ILE A 172 33.46 -10.21 -2.97
N ARG A 173 34.45 -11.10 -3.14
CA ARG A 173 34.22 -12.52 -3.43
C ARG A 173 33.48 -13.22 -2.30
N LEU A 174 33.93 -13.04 -1.05
CA LEU A 174 33.29 -13.61 0.14
C LEU A 174 31.87 -13.09 0.32
N ARG A 175 31.66 -11.78 0.13
CA ARG A 175 30.34 -11.18 0.26
C ARG A 175 29.36 -11.64 -0.82
N ARG A 176 29.84 -11.91 -2.04
CA ARG A 176 29.04 -12.56 -3.10
C ARG A 176 28.59 -13.96 -2.72
N LEU A 177 29.48 -14.77 -2.15
CA LEU A 177 29.14 -16.13 -1.71
C LEU A 177 28.08 -16.12 -0.61
N GLU A 178 28.19 -15.22 0.36
CA GLU A 178 27.19 -15.04 1.42
C GLU A 178 25.81 -14.69 0.84
N ILE A 179 25.76 -13.80 -0.17
CA ILE A 179 24.51 -13.45 -0.87
C ILE A 179 23.94 -14.67 -1.58
N PHE A 180 24.77 -15.44 -2.31
CA PHE A 180 24.34 -16.65 -3.00
C PHE A 180 23.77 -17.71 -2.05
N GLU A 181 24.43 -17.96 -0.91
CA GLU A 181 23.94 -18.92 0.09
C GLU A 181 22.60 -18.48 0.69
N ARG A 182 22.47 -17.20 1.01
CA ARG A 182 21.20 -16.65 1.54
C ARG A 182 20.06 -16.80 0.53
N LEU A 183 20.32 -16.58 -0.76
CA LEU A 183 19.32 -16.79 -1.82
C LEU A 183 18.98 -18.26 -1.99
N ARG A 184 19.97 -19.15 -1.96
CA ARG A 184 19.77 -20.62 -2.03
C ARG A 184 18.93 -21.14 -0.86
N SER A 185 19.12 -20.59 0.34
CA SER A 185 18.32 -20.93 1.52
C SER A 185 16.88 -20.41 1.44
N LYS A 186 16.68 -19.22 0.85
CA LYS A 186 15.34 -18.60 0.69
C LYS A 186 14.50 -19.26 -0.40
N TYR A 187 15.11 -19.87 -1.41
CA TYR A 187 14.44 -20.54 -2.52
C TYR A 187 15.02 -21.96 -2.71
N PRO A 188 14.62 -22.93 -1.86
CA PRO A 188 15.01 -24.33 -2.06
C PRO A 188 14.39 -24.85 -3.37
N SER A 189 15.21 -25.53 -4.17
CA SER A 189 14.84 -26.07 -5.49
C SER A 189 13.96 -27.31 -5.41
#